data_AF-A0A183ARY2-F1
#
_entry.id   AF-A0A183ARY2-F1
#
_cell.length_a   1.000
_cell.length_b   1.000
_cell.length_c   1.000
_cell.angle_alpha   90.00
_cell.angle_beta   90.00
_cell.angle_gamma   90.00
#
_symmetry.space_group_name_H-M   'P 1'
#
loop_
_entity.id
_entity.type
_entity.pdbx_description
1 polymer ?
#
loop_
_entity_poly.entity_id
_entity_poly.type
_entity_poly.pdbx_seq_one_letter_code
_entity_poly.pdbx_strand_id
1 'polypeptide(L)'
;MDASKSRVLSNQSKPEKERRKSVEEIARALSSLRELLTDKSDTRLTGRERDAELSNSERTRINEIITDVTHELINLNMLPLLIANLDVIEFESSKHVVDLFGHVMRRQVGSYNPAAQYLLANPNILVSLLQGYSKPDRAIHYGAVSFIHAVRFDYKF
;
A
#
# COMPACT_ATOMS: atom_id res chain seq x y z
N MET A 1 18.49 49.39 5.28
CA MET A 1 17.73 48.20 4.82
C MET A 1 18.64 46.99 4.84
N ASP A 2 18.84 46.31 5.98
CA ASP A 2 19.19 44.87 5.95
C ASP A 2 19.30 44.28 7.36
N ALA A 3 18.27 43.56 7.78
CA ALA A 3 18.32 42.65 8.95
C ALA A 3 17.05 41.77 8.98
N SER A 4 15.95 42.26 8.39
CA SER A 4 14.65 41.57 8.39
C SER A 4 14.50 40.51 7.29
N LYS A 5 15.40 40.44 6.30
CA LYS A 5 15.34 39.44 5.20
C LYS A 5 16.01 38.10 5.51
N SER A 6 16.88 38.01 6.53
CA SER A 6 17.62 36.78 6.86
C SER A 6 16.78 35.78 7.67
N ARG A 7 15.82 36.25 8.48
CA ARG A 7 15.07 35.40 9.42
C ARG A 7 13.89 34.65 8.79
N VAL A 8 13.52 34.98 7.55
CA VAL A 8 12.39 34.35 6.83
C VAL A 8 12.83 33.08 6.09
N LEU A 9 14.11 32.95 5.73
CA LEU A 9 14.65 31.79 5.00
C LEU A 9 15.00 30.59 5.91
N SER A 10 15.11 30.78 7.23
CA SER A 10 15.48 29.69 8.15
C SER A 10 14.31 28.84 8.64
N ASN A 11 13.06 29.28 8.44
CA ASN A 11 11.87 28.59 8.96
C ASN A 11 11.14 27.73 7.92
N GLN A 12 11.39 27.90 6.62
CA GLN A 12 10.79 27.03 5.58
C GLN A 12 11.53 25.69 5.43
N SER A 13 12.81 25.58 5.83
CA SER A 13 13.63 24.37 5.63
C SER A 13 13.39 23.25 6.64
N LYS A 14 12.98 23.58 7.87
CA LYS A 14 12.63 22.57 8.91
C LYS A 14 11.45 21.68 8.50
N PRO A 15 10.28 22.23 8.11
CA PRO A 15 9.15 21.40 7.72
C PRO A 15 9.42 20.62 6.43
N GLU A 16 10.22 21.16 5.50
CA GLU A 16 10.61 20.43 4.29
C GLU A 16 11.55 19.25 4.58
N LYS A 17 12.55 19.44 5.45
CA LYS A 17 13.46 18.39 5.88
C LYS A 17 12.74 17.28 6.65
N GLU A 18 11.81 17.65 7.54
CA GLU A 18 10.96 16.69 8.26
C GLU A 18 10.07 15.90 7.31
N ARG A 19 9.41 16.58 6.35
CA ARG A 19 8.61 15.91 5.31
C ARG A 19 9.42 14.91 4.51
N ARG A 20 10.62 15.29 4.06
CA ARG A 20 11.50 14.38 3.31
C ARG A 20 11.89 13.16 4.13
N LYS A 21 12.22 13.36 5.41
CA LYS A 21 12.50 12.26 6.34
C LYS A 21 11.28 11.32 6.50
N SER A 22 10.08 11.87 6.65
CA SER A 22 8.85 11.07 6.74
C SER A 22 8.59 10.26 5.46
N VAL A 23 8.82 10.85 4.28
CA VAL A 23 8.67 10.14 3.00
C VAL A 23 9.65 8.96 2.90
N GLU A 24 10.90 9.15 3.31
CA GLU A 24 11.88 8.06 3.34
C GLU A 24 11.50 6.94 4.33
N GLU A 25 10.95 7.31 5.49
CA GLU A 25 10.48 6.32 6.48
C GLU A 25 9.30 5.51 5.93
N ILE A 26 8.35 6.15 5.24
CA ILE A 26 7.24 5.48 4.55
C ILE A 26 7.79 4.53 3.48
N ALA A 27 8.75 4.98 2.67
CA ALA A 27 9.36 4.16 1.64
C ALA A 27 10.04 2.90 2.23
N ARG A 28 10.79 3.06 3.32
CA ARG A 28 11.42 1.92 4.02
C ARG A 28 10.37 0.96 4.59
N ALA A 29 9.33 1.48 5.25
CA ALA A 29 8.27 0.66 5.82
C ALA A 29 7.53 -0.16 4.73
N LEU A 30 7.20 0.46 3.60
CA LEU A 30 6.56 -0.22 2.46
C LEU A 30 7.46 -1.30 1.87
N SER A 31 8.76 -1.04 1.73
CA SER A 31 9.73 -2.04 1.26
C SER A 31 9.85 -3.23 2.21
N SER A 32 9.96 -2.98 3.52
CA SER A 32 9.99 -4.06 4.52
C SER A 32 8.70 -4.87 4.53
N LEU A 33 7.55 -4.22 4.39
CA LEU A 33 6.27 -4.91 4.29
C LEU A 33 6.19 -5.77 3.03
N ARG A 34 6.63 -5.25 1.88
CA ARG A 34 6.73 -6.02 0.64
C ARG A 34 7.59 -7.27 0.83
N GLU A 35 8.77 -7.16 1.44
CA GLU A 35 9.65 -8.31 1.69
C GLU A 35 9.01 -9.38 2.58
N LEU A 36 8.14 -8.98 3.53
CA LEU A 36 7.38 -9.91 4.35
C LEU A 36 6.27 -10.62 3.59
N LEU A 37 5.69 -9.95 2.60
CA LEU A 37 4.55 -10.42 1.79
C LEU A 37 4.97 -11.16 0.51
N THR A 38 6.26 -11.12 0.15
CA THR A 38 6.78 -11.78 -1.07
C THR A 38 7.30 -13.18 -0.72
N ASP A 39 7.00 -14.15 -1.58
CA ASP A 39 7.58 -15.49 -1.47
C ASP A 39 9.11 -15.42 -1.66
N LYS A 40 9.87 -15.99 -0.72
CA LYS A 40 11.34 -16.01 -0.79
C LYS A 40 11.85 -17.14 -1.68
N SER A 41 10.96 -18.00 -2.20
CA SER A 41 11.31 -19.21 -2.95
C SER A 41 11.99 -18.98 -4.30
N ASP A 42 12.18 -17.73 -4.75
CA ASP A 42 12.72 -17.44 -6.10
C ASP A 42 14.26 -17.54 -6.21
N THR A 43 14.97 -18.05 -5.19
CA THR A 43 16.45 -18.03 -5.18
C THR A 43 17.19 -19.35 -4.97
N ARG A 44 16.62 -20.54 -5.23
CA ARG A 44 17.44 -21.74 -5.50
C ARG A 44 16.64 -22.99 -5.91
N LEU A 45 17.05 -23.57 -7.03
CA LEU A 45 16.83 -24.97 -7.38
C LEU A 45 17.35 -25.87 -6.23
N THR A 46 16.52 -26.77 -5.66
CA THR A 46 16.83 -28.20 -5.36
C THR A 46 15.79 -28.88 -4.44
N GLY A 47 14.98 -29.80 -4.98
CA GLY A 47 14.33 -30.87 -4.20
C GLY A 47 12.81 -30.77 -4.02
N ARG A 48 12.06 -31.28 -5.01
CA ARG A 48 10.59 -31.20 -5.19
C ARG A 48 9.69 -31.44 -3.96
N GLU A 49 10.11 -32.21 -2.96
CA GLU A 49 9.27 -32.52 -1.78
C GLU A 49 9.58 -31.62 -0.58
N ARG A 50 10.87 -31.33 -0.31
CA ARG A 50 11.27 -30.35 0.73
C ARG A 50 10.84 -28.93 0.35
N ASP A 51 10.90 -28.61 -0.94
CA ASP A 51 10.47 -27.33 -1.47
C ASP A 51 8.94 -27.13 -1.32
N ALA A 52 8.16 -28.20 -1.37
CA ALA A 52 6.69 -28.13 -1.29
C ALA A 52 6.18 -27.85 0.14
N GLU A 53 6.76 -28.49 1.16
CA GLU A 53 6.41 -28.23 2.56
C GLU A 53 6.93 -26.87 3.05
N LEU A 54 8.14 -26.47 2.62
CA LEU A 54 8.66 -25.13 2.87
C LEU A 54 7.77 -24.08 2.20
N SER A 55 7.40 -24.27 0.93
CA SER A 55 6.46 -23.37 0.24
C SER A 55 5.08 -23.33 0.92
N ASN A 56 4.56 -24.44 1.44
CA ASN A 56 3.28 -24.45 2.17
C ASN A 56 3.34 -23.71 3.51
N SER A 57 4.42 -23.89 4.27
CA SER A 57 4.61 -23.17 5.54
C SER A 57 4.84 -21.68 5.32
N GLU A 58 5.60 -21.29 4.28
CA GLU A 58 5.79 -19.90 3.87
C GLU A 58 4.48 -19.26 3.40
N ARG A 59 3.68 -19.95 2.58
CA ARG A 59 2.35 -19.48 2.15
C ARG A 59 1.42 -19.26 3.34
N THR A 60 1.44 -20.17 4.31
CA THR A 60 0.61 -20.06 5.53
C THR A 60 1.02 -18.83 6.34
N ARG A 61 2.32 -18.66 6.57
CA ARG A 61 2.88 -17.48 7.24
C ARG A 61 2.51 -16.18 6.53
N ILE A 62 2.64 -16.13 5.19
CA ILE A 62 2.27 -14.95 4.40
C ILE A 62 0.78 -14.65 4.56
N ASN A 63 -0.09 -15.66 4.54
CA ASN A 63 -1.53 -15.48 4.74
C ASN A 63 -1.88 -14.94 6.14
N GLU A 64 -1.16 -15.37 7.18
CA GLU A 64 -1.30 -14.81 8.54
C GLU A 64 -0.89 -13.34 8.55
N ILE A 65 0.28 -13.00 7.99
CA ILE A 65 0.75 -11.61 7.88
C ILE A 65 -0.27 -10.74 7.13
N ILE A 66 -0.80 -11.21 5.99
CA ILE A 66 -1.85 -10.48 5.24
C ILE A 66 -3.08 -10.26 6.12
N THR A 67 -3.45 -11.24 6.95
CA THR A 67 -4.62 -11.13 7.85
C THR A 67 -4.39 -10.04 8.88
N ASP A 68 -3.24 -10.04 9.55
CA ASP A 68 -2.88 -9.06 10.58
C ASP A 68 -2.77 -7.65 9.99
N VAL A 69 -2.08 -7.52 8.85
CA VAL A 69 -1.94 -6.25 8.13
C VAL A 69 -3.29 -5.71 7.68
N THR A 70 -4.18 -6.57 7.16
CA THR A 70 -5.54 -6.14 6.78
C THR A 70 -6.29 -5.57 7.98
N HIS A 71 -6.21 -6.25 9.12
CA HIS A 71 -6.86 -5.82 10.35
C HIS A 71 -6.31 -4.49 10.84
N GLU A 72 -4.98 -4.31 10.84
CA GLU A 72 -4.33 -3.07 11.24
C GLU A 72 -4.65 -1.90 10.29
N LEU A 73 -4.63 -2.14 8.98
CA LEU A 73 -4.98 -1.11 7.99
C LEU A 73 -6.41 -0.60 8.14
N ILE A 74 -7.36 -1.49 8.47
CA ILE A 74 -8.76 -1.13 8.73
C ILE A 74 -8.88 -0.35 10.04
N ASN A 75 -8.31 -0.87 11.14
CA ASN A 75 -8.43 -0.25 12.47
C ASN A 75 -7.79 1.13 12.54
N LEU A 76 -6.67 1.32 11.84
CA LEU A 76 -5.97 2.61 11.79
C LEU A 76 -6.45 3.52 10.67
N ASN A 77 -7.46 3.12 9.89
CA ASN A 77 -7.93 3.85 8.71
C ASN A 77 -6.81 4.22 7.73
N MET A 78 -5.88 3.29 7.49
CA MET A 78 -4.69 3.55 6.67
C MET A 78 -4.97 3.49 5.17
N LEU A 79 -5.94 2.68 4.73
CA LEU A 79 -6.32 2.59 3.32
C LEU A 79 -6.68 3.96 2.70
N PRO A 80 -7.60 4.77 3.27
CA PRO A 80 -7.90 6.10 2.74
C PRO A 80 -6.68 7.03 2.79
N LEU A 81 -5.87 6.95 3.84
CA LEU A 81 -4.67 7.79 4.00
C LEU A 81 -3.61 7.49 2.93
N LEU A 82 -3.39 6.22 2.59
CA LEU A 82 -2.46 5.81 1.55
C LEU A 82 -2.91 6.31 0.17
N ILE A 83 -4.20 6.24 -0.14
CA ILE A 83 -4.74 6.76 -1.40
C ILE A 83 -4.67 8.27 -1.47
N ALA A 84 -5.04 8.97 -0.41
CA ALA A 84 -5.00 10.44 -0.37
C ALA A 84 -3.58 11.01 -0.51
N ASN A 85 -2.57 10.26 -0.06
CA ASN A 85 -1.17 10.68 -0.08
C ASN A 85 -0.33 10.00 -1.17
N LEU A 86 -0.95 9.27 -2.11
CA LEU A 86 -0.24 8.52 -3.15
C LEU A 86 0.63 9.41 -4.04
N ASP A 87 0.28 10.68 -4.19
CA ASP A 87 1.07 11.66 -4.97
C ASP A 87 2.35 12.09 -4.26
N VAL A 88 2.35 12.07 -2.93
CA VAL A 88 3.48 12.47 -2.08
C VAL A 88 4.46 11.31 -1.89
N ILE A 89 3.96 10.06 -1.98
CA ILE A 89 4.78 8.86 -1.93
C ILE A 89 5.64 8.78 -3.20
N GLU A 90 6.88 8.33 -3.08
CA GLU A 90 7.77 8.14 -4.22
C GLU A 90 7.17 7.19 -5.25
N PHE A 91 7.51 7.37 -6.53
CA PHE A 91 6.91 6.60 -7.62
C PHE A 91 7.14 5.09 -7.43
N GLU A 92 8.35 4.67 -7.06
CA GLU A 92 8.65 3.26 -6.79
C GLU A 92 7.90 2.74 -5.57
N SER A 93 7.87 3.49 -4.47
CA SER A 93 7.12 3.10 -3.27
C SER A 93 5.60 3.03 -3.50
N SER A 94 5.07 3.78 -4.46
CA SER A 94 3.65 3.71 -4.84
C SER A 94 3.28 2.35 -5.44
N LYS A 95 4.22 1.65 -6.08
CA LYS A 95 4.01 0.28 -6.56
C LYS A 95 3.77 -0.68 -5.40
N HIS A 96 4.50 -0.51 -4.30
CA HIS A 96 4.31 -1.31 -3.09
C HIS A 96 2.94 -1.07 -2.44
N VAL A 97 2.41 0.15 -2.53
CA VAL A 97 1.03 0.44 -2.12
C VAL A 97 0.03 -0.33 -2.99
N VAL A 98 0.21 -0.30 -4.32
CA VAL A 98 -0.67 -1.06 -5.25
C VAL A 98 -0.63 -2.56 -4.94
N ASP A 99 0.57 -3.12 -4.73
CA ASP A 99 0.75 -4.54 -4.39
C ASP A 99 0.08 -4.89 -3.06
N LEU A 100 0.26 -4.06 -2.03
CA LEU A 100 -0.39 -4.21 -0.72
C LEU A 100 -1.91 -4.22 -0.85
N PHE A 101 -2.48 -3.26 -1.57
CA PHE A 101 -3.92 -3.26 -1.90
C PHE A 101 -4.32 -4.56 -2.61
N GLY A 102 -3.49 -5.03 -3.55
CA GLY A 102 -3.66 -6.31 -4.21
C GLY A 102 -3.72 -7.50 -3.27
N HIS A 103 -2.89 -7.56 -2.23
CA HIS A 103 -2.87 -8.64 -1.24
C HIS A 103 -4.12 -8.60 -0.35
N VAL A 104 -4.42 -7.46 0.28
CA VAL A 104 -5.54 -7.35 1.23
C VAL A 104 -6.89 -7.51 0.53
N MET A 105 -7.01 -7.03 -0.72
CA MET A 105 -8.23 -7.20 -1.53
C MET A 105 -8.41 -8.62 -2.09
N ARG A 106 -7.39 -9.49 -2.04
CA ARG A 106 -7.55 -10.92 -2.39
C ARG A 106 -7.93 -11.79 -1.21
N ARG A 107 -7.68 -11.33 0.02
CA ARG A 107 -7.91 -12.12 1.23
C ARG A 107 -9.40 -12.22 1.55
N GLN A 108 -9.92 -13.44 1.56
CA GLN A 108 -11.27 -13.74 2.03
C GLN A 108 -11.21 -14.43 3.40
N VAL A 109 -12.13 -14.09 4.30
CA VAL A 109 -12.43 -14.78 5.54
C VAL A 109 -13.81 -15.42 5.37
N GLY A 110 -13.85 -16.73 5.05
CA GLY A 110 -15.07 -17.38 4.60
C GLY A 110 -15.56 -16.80 3.26
N SER A 111 -16.83 -16.40 3.19
CA SER A 111 -17.42 -15.74 2.02
C SER A 111 -17.19 -14.23 1.98
N TYR A 112 -16.54 -13.67 3.01
CA TYR A 112 -16.40 -12.23 3.24
C TYR A 112 -14.97 -11.74 2.91
N ASN A 113 -14.82 -10.53 2.40
CA ASN A 113 -13.52 -9.84 2.27
C ASN A 113 -13.50 -8.57 3.15
N PRO A 114 -12.71 -8.55 4.24
CA PRO A 114 -12.63 -7.42 5.18
C PRO A 114 -12.32 -6.07 4.53
N ALA A 115 -11.30 -6.02 3.67
CA ALA A 115 -10.90 -4.79 3.01
C ALA A 115 -11.99 -4.29 2.05
N ALA A 116 -12.69 -5.20 1.36
CA ALA A 116 -13.75 -4.83 0.44
C ALA A 116 -14.97 -4.21 1.16
N GLN A 117 -15.48 -4.79 2.26
CA GLN A 117 -16.58 -4.14 3.00
C GLN A 117 -16.13 -2.82 3.61
N TYR A 118 -14.88 -2.72 4.07
CA TYR A 118 -14.36 -1.45 4.55
C TYR A 118 -14.42 -0.37 3.46
N LEU A 119 -14.06 -0.70 2.20
CA LEU A 119 -14.19 0.25 1.08
C LEU A 119 -15.65 0.59 0.77
N LEU A 120 -16.58 -0.37 0.86
CA LEU A 120 -18.02 -0.10 0.68
C LEU A 120 -18.59 0.83 1.73
N ALA A 121 -18.16 0.67 2.98
CA ALA A 121 -18.56 1.55 4.08
C ALA A 121 -17.95 2.95 3.93
N ASN A 122 -16.93 3.12 3.10
CA ASN A 122 -16.17 4.36 2.90
C ASN A 122 -16.10 4.75 1.41
N PRO A 123 -17.24 5.08 0.76
CA PRO A 123 -17.30 5.34 -0.69
C PRO A 123 -16.43 6.54 -1.12
N ASN A 124 -16.10 7.44 -0.21
CA ASN A 124 -15.17 8.54 -0.46
C ASN A 124 -13.80 8.06 -0.98
N ILE A 125 -13.36 6.85 -0.60
CA ILE A 125 -12.11 6.26 -1.10
C ILE A 125 -12.19 6.04 -2.60
N LEU A 126 -13.33 5.56 -3.10
CA LEU A 126 -13.57 5.35 -4.53
C LEU A 126 -13.60 6.67 -5.29
N VAL A 127 -14.18 7.71 -4.69
CA VAL A 127 -14.16 9.08 -5.26
C VAL A 127 -12.72 9.60 -5.36
N SER A 128 -11.91 9.44 -4.32
CA SER A 128 -10.49 9.85 -4.34
C SER A 128 -9.68 9.09 -5.40
N LEU A 129 -9.94 7.79 -5.57
CA LEU A 129 -9.33 6.98 -6.63
C LEU A 129 -9.67 7.52 -8.02
N LEU A 130 -10.94 7.86 -8.27
CA LEU A 130 -11.40 8.44 -9.53
C LEU A 130 -10.77 9.81 -9.80
N GLN A 131 -10.68 10.67 -8.78
CA GLN A 131 -10.03 11.97 -8.91
C GLN A 131 -8.54 11.85 -9.28
N GLY A 132 -7.87 10.80 -8.81
CA GLY A 132 -6.46 10.50 -9.11
C GLY A 132 -6.16 10.32 -10.60
N TYR A 133 -7.14 9.93 -11.44
CA TYR A 133 -6.96 9.85 -12.89
C TYR A 133 -6.70 11.19 -13.56
N SER A 134 -7.04 12.30 -12.90
CA SER A 134 -6.75 13.66 -13.39
C SER A 134 -5.26 14.02 -13.30
N LYS A 135 -4.44 13.17 -12.66
CA LYS A 135 -2.99 13.37 -12.45
C LYS A 135 -2.19 12.42 -13.33
N PRO A 136 -1.74 12.82 -14.52
CA PRO A 136 -1.17 11.91 -15.52
C PRO A 136 0.02 11.09 -15.01
N ASP A 137 0.90 11.69 -14.20
CA ASP A 137 2.09 11.03 -13.67
C ASP A 137 1.79 9.88 -12.68
N ARG A 138 0.59 9.88 -12.09
CA ARG A 138 0.18 8.94 -11.04
C ARG A 138 -1.06 8.14 -11.37
N ALA A 139 -1.76 8.47 -12.46
CA ALA A 139 -3.00 7.84 -12.91
C ALA A 139 -2.89 6.31 -13.03
N ILE A 140 -1.71 5.78 -13.37
CA ILE A 140 -1.46 4.34 -13.44
C ILE A 140 -1.64 3.64 -12.08
N HIS A 141 -1.20 4.25 -10.98
CA HIS A 141 -1.30 3.66 -9.65
C HIS A 141 -2.74 3.74 -9.12
N TYR A 142 -3.41 4.88 -9.30
CA TYR A 142 -4.84 5.02 -8.96
C TYR A 142 -5.69 4.05 -9.78
N GLY A 143 -5.38 3.87 -11.06
CA GLY A 143 -6.09 2.94 -11.93
C GLY A 143 -5.86 1.48 -11.58
N ALA A 144 -4.65 1.10 -11.21
CA ALA A 144 -4.36 -0.24 -10.72
C ALA A 144 -5.15 -0.58 -9.46
N VAL A 145 -5.20 0.33 -8.46
CA VAL A 145 -6.00 0.10 -7.24
C VAL A 145 -7.50 0.04 -7.57
N SER A 146 -8.00 0.94 -8.41
CA SER A 146 -9.41 0.96 -8.83
C SER A 146 -9.82 -0.33 -9.54
N PHE A 147 -8.96 -0.84 -10.43
CA PHE A 147 -9.18 -2.09 -11.14
C PHE A 147 -9.16 -3.30 -10.21
N ILE A 148 -8.23 -3.35 -9.26
CA ILE A 148 -8.19 -4.38 -8.21
C ILE A 148 -9.50 -4.40 -7.45
N HIS A 149 -10.01 -3.24 -7.03
CA HIS A 149 -11.31 -3.14 -6.38
C HIS A 149 -12.45 -3.66 -7.27
N ALA A 150 -12.57 -3.13 -8.50
CA ALA A 150 -13.66 -3.46 -9.42
C ALA A 150 -13.74 -4.94 -9.77
N VAL A 151 -12.61 -5.57 -10.19
CA VAL A 151 -12.59 -6.98 -10.60
C VAL A 151 -12.94 -7.93 -9.45
N ARG A 152 -12.56 -7.60 -8.22
CA ARG A 152 -12.93 -8.44 -7.07
C ARG A 152 -14.37 -8.23 -6.62
N PHE A 153 -14.98 -7.11 -6.98
CA PHE A 153 -16.36 -6.80 -6.63
C PHE A 153 -17.38 -7.39 -7.61
N ASP A 154 -17.08 -7.35 -8.91
CA ASP A 154 -18.01 -7.86 -9.95
C ASP A 154 -18.16 -9.39 -9.98
N TYR A 155 -17.21 -10.15 -9.39
CA TYR A 155 -17.26 -11.62 -9.37
C TYR A 155 -18.03 -12.21 -8.16
N LYS A 156 -18.91 -11.44 -7.50
CA LYS A 156 -19.75 -11.93 -6.38
C LYS A 156 -21.24 -11.53 -6.49
N PHE A 157 -21.81 -11.66 -7.67
CA PHE A 157 -23.26 -11.88 -7.85
C PHE A 157 -23.52 -13.24 -8.48
#